data_AF-A0A7J7HFU5-F1
#
_entry.id   AF-A0A7J7HFU5-F1
#
_cell.length_a   1.000
_cell.length_b   1.000
_cell.length_c   1.000
_cell.angle_alpha   90.00
_cell.angle_beta   90.00
_cell.angle_gamma   90.00
#
_symmetry.space_group_name_H-M   'P 1'
#
loop_
_entity.id
_entity.type
_entity.pdbx_description
1 polymer ?
#
loop_
_entity_poly.entity_id
_entity_poly.type
_entity_poly.pdbx_seq_one_letter_code
_entity_poly.pdbx_strand_id
1 'polypeptide(L)'
;MYLPILFVISLLFSYSHGSVLDFCVADFSLPDGPAGYSCKKPAKVTVNDFVYSGLGIAGNTSSLIKAAVTSAFVDQFPGLNGLGLSMARLDLAVDGVVPIHTHRGASEIIFVVEGTICAGFISSSANTVYFKTLHKGDVMIFPQGLLHFQFNIGNIPALAIVSLNSPNPGVDFTDVALFANNLPSAVVEKVTFLDVAQVKKLKAVFGGTG
;
A
#
# COMPACT_ATOMS: atom_id res chain seq x y z
N MET A 1 48.46 -26.66 -1.98
CA MET A 1 48.45 -26.58 -0.51
C MET A 1 47.82 -25.23 -0.15
N TYR A 2 46.50 -25.13 -0.31
CA TYR A 2 45.49 -25.25 0.76
C TYR A 2 45.58 -24.11 1.79
N LEU A 3 44.70 -23.12 1.59
CA LEU A 3 43.93 -22.32 2.57
C LEU A 3 44.69 -21.61 3.72
N PRO A 4 44.34 -20.35 4.07
CA PRO A 4 42.97 -19.84 3.95
C PRO A 4 42.84 -18.37 3.51
N ILE A 5 42.01 -17.99 2.54
CA ILE A 5 40.53 -17.91 2.63
C ILE A 5 40.04 -17.87 4.09
N LEU A 6 40.53 -16.94 4.90
CA LEU A 6 39.96 -16.61 6.21
C LEU A 6 40.08 -15.11 6.55
N PHE A 7 39.86 -14.23 5.58
CA PHE A 7 39.56 -12.82 5.88
C PHE A 7 38.34 -12.31 5.09
N VAL A 8 37.48 -13.24 4.67
CA VAL A 8 36.17 -12.97 4.03
C VAL A 8 35.06 -13.62 4.86
N ILE A 9 35.18 -13.51 6.18
CA ILE A 9 34.16 -13.78 7.20
C ILE A 9 34.57 -12.77 8.28
N SER A 10 33.95 -11.62 8.49
CA SER A 10 32.56 -11.42 8.86
C SER A 10 32.28 -9.90 8.92
N LEU A 11 32.10 -9.25 7.78
CA LEU A 11 31.13 -8.14 7.74
C LEU A 11 29.82 -8.76 7.31
N LEU A 12 29.32 -9.64 8.18
CA LEU A 12 27.88 -9.77 8.38
C LEU A 12 27.46 -8.38 8.86
N PHE A 13 27.23 -7.46 7.93
CA PHE A 13 26.23 -6.43 8.14
C PHE A 13 24.93 -7.21 8.29
N SER A 14 24.69 -7.69 9.51
CA SER A 14 23.34 -7.92 9.96
C SER A 14 22.66 -6.59 9.74
N TYR A 15 21.89 -6.47 8.65
CA TYR A 15 20.81 -5.51 8.56
C TYR A 15 19.74 -5.92 9.57
N SER A 16 20.12 -5.98 10.85
CA SER A 16 19.17 -5.71 11.89
C SER A 16 18.94 -4.20 11.80
N HIS A 17 17.83 -3.79 11.19
CA HIS A 17 17.15 -2.58 11.65
C HIS A 17 16.61 -2.84 13.07
N GLY A 18 17.45 -3.35 13.97
CA GLY A 18 17.16 -3.39 15.39
C GLY A 18 17.36 -1.96 15.85
N SER A 19 16.27 -1.22 15.94
CA SER A 19 16.28 0.02 16.69
C SER A 19 16.87 -0.30 18.07
N VAL A 20 17.98 0.35 18.44
CA VAL A 20 18.58 0.24 19.79
C VAL A 20 17.64 0.85 20.85
N LEU A 21 16.54 1.46 20.39
CA LEU A 21 15.49 2.11 21.18
C LEU A 21 14.19 1.32 21.05
N ASP A 22 13.44 1.22 22.15
CA ASP A 22 12.12 0.57 22.17
C ASP A 22 11.15 1.15 21.14
N PHE A 23 11.23 2.46 20.87
CA PHE A 23 10.40 3.18 19.91
C PHE A 23 11.06 4.47 19.40
N CYS A 24 10.57 4.98 18.27
CA CYS A 24 10.93 6.27 17.70
C CYS A 24 9.67 6.94 17.14
N VAL A 25 8.87 7.60 17.98
CA VAL A 25 7.64 8.29 17.50
C VAL A 25 8.02 9.37 16.49
N ALA A 26 7.42 9.38 15.30
CA ALA A 26 7.71 10.37 14.26
C ALA A 26 7.47 11.81 14.74
N ASP A 27 8.45 12.67 14.52
CA ASP A 27 8.35 14.12 14.73
C ASP A 27 7.98 14.82 13.42
N PHE A 28 6.68 15.01 13.20
CA PHE A 28 6.17 15.71 12.02
C PHE A 28 6.52 17.21 11.96
N SER A 29 7.16 17.78 12.99
CA SER A 29 7.68 19.16 12.91
C SER A 29 9.01 19.26 12.15
N LEU A 30 9.63 18.12 11.86
CA LEU A 30 10.86 18.00 11.09
C LEU A 30 10.56 17.37 9.72
N PRO A 31 11.40 17.62 8.70
CA PRO A 31 11.22 17.00 7.39
C PRO A 31 11.38 15.48 7.48
N ASP A 32 10.59 14.77 6.69
CA ASP A 32 10.80 13.36 6.39
C ASP A 32 12.06 13.17 5.54
N GLY A 33 12.64 11.97 5.58
CA GLY A 33 13.81 11.59 4.79
C GLY A 33 13.72 10.17 4.22
N PRO A 34 14.73 9.74 3.46
CA PRO A 34 14.75 8.40 2.85
C PRO A 34 14.69 7.23 3.85
N ALA A 35 14.94 7.50 5.13
CA ALA A 35 14.88 6.53 6.22
C ALA A 35 13.63 6.68 7.10
N GLY A 36 12.68 7.54 6.73
CA GLY A 36 11.53 7.93 7.54
C GLY A 36 11.81 9.17 8.42
N TYR A 37 10.93 9.37 9.40
CA TYR A 37 10.93 10.57 10.23
C TYR A 37 11.99 10.53 11.34
N SER A 38 12.48 11.72 11.70
CA SER A 38 13.20 11.92 12.96
C SER A 38 12.30 11.61 14.18
N CYS A 39 12.89 11.18 15.29
CA CYS A 39 12.13 10.85 16.50
C CYS A 39 11.79 12.10 17.33
N LYS A 40 10.59 12.13 17.91
CA LYS A 40 10.26 13.05 19.00
C LYS A 40 11.19 12.83 20.19
N LYS A 41 11.49 13.90 20.93
CA LYS A 41 12.19 13.78 22.22
C LYS A 41 11.36 12.94 23.20
N PRO A 42 11.96 12.00 23.96
CA PRO A 42 11.20 11.13 24.89
C PRO A 42 10.30 11.90 25.86
N ALA A 43 10.74 13.07 26.34
CA ALA A 43 9.97 13.94 27.24
C ALA A 43 8.68 14.53 26.62
N LYS A 44 8.50 14.44 25.30
CA LYS A 44 7.30 14.90 24.58
C LYS A 44 6.40 13.75 24.13
N VAL A 45 6.81 12.49 24.35
CA VAL A 45 6.04 11.30 23.96
C VAL A 45 4.97 11.03 25.02
N THR A 46 3.78 10.66 24.56
CA THR A 46 2.63 10.32 25.39
C THR A 46 1.95 9.05 24.89
N VAL A 47 1.05 8.47 25.70
CA VAL A 47 0.26 7.30 25.27
C VAL A 47 -0.55 7.55 23.98
N ASN A 48 -0.93 8.80 23.73
CA ASN A 48 -1.70 9.15 22.53
C ASN A 48 -0.88 9.00 21.23
N ASP A 49 0.46 8.98 21.31
CA ASP A 49 1.32 8.71 20.16
C ASP A 49 1.27 7.24 19.71
N PHE A 50 0.77 6.35 20.56
CA PHE A 50 0.70 4.91 20.35
C PHE A 50 -0.72 4.39 20.10
N VAL A 51 -1.71 5.29 20.00
CA VAL A 51 -3.11 4.93 19.76
C VAL A 51 -3.64 5.71 18.57
N TYR A 52 -4.19 5.00 17.59
CA TYR A 52 -4.83 5.60 16.42
C TYR A 52 -6.28 5.13 16.31
N SER A 53 -7.23 6.07 16.36
CA SER A 53 -8.67 5.76 16.29
C SER A 53 -9.28 6.00 14.90
N GLY A 54 -8.50 6.48 13.92
CA GLY A 54 -9.02 6.85 12.61
C GLY A 54 -9.67 5.70 11.83
N LEU A 55 -9.24 4.45 12.07
CA LEU A 55 -9.84 3.26 11.45
C LEU A 55 -11.24 2.90 12.00
N GLY A 56 -11.68 3.53 13.09
CA GLY A 56 -12.99 3.30 13.69
C GLY A 56 -14.16 3.89 12.89
N ILE A 57 -13.90 4.70 11.87
CA ILE A 57 -14.91 5.44 11.11
C ILE A 57 -14.91 4.93 9.67
N ALA A 58 -16.10 4.69 9.11
CA ALA A 58 -16.25 4.32 7.70
C ALA A 58 -15.87 5.50 6.79
N GLY A 59 -15.09 5.21 5.75
CA GLY A 59 -14.74 6.18 4.71
C GLY A 59 -15.90 6.48 3.77
N ASN A 60 -15.84 7.62 3.08
CA ASN A 60 -16.85 8.02 2.11
C ASN A 60 -16.65 7.30 0.77
N THR A 61 -17.60 6.44 0.40
CA THR A 61 -17.58 5.65 -0.83
C THR A 61 -18.34 6.29 -1.99
N SER A 62 -18.64 7.60 -1.96
CA SER A 62 -19.40 8.30 -3.01
C SER A 62 -18.54 8.72 -4.22
N SER A 63 -17.48 7.98 -4.52
CA SER A 63 -16.50 8.25 -5.57
C SER A 63 -16.74 7.36 -6.80
N LEU A 64 -16.02 7.63 -7.90
CA LEU A 64 -16.08 6.82 -9.12
C LEU A 64 -15.77 5.34 -8.85
N ILE A 65 -14.79 5.08 -7.98
CA ILE A 65 -14.37 3.72 -7.61
C ILE A 65 -15.27 3.11 -6.52
N LYS A 66 -16.22 3.88 -5.97
CA LYS A 66 -17.15 3.44 -4.93
C LYS A 66 -16.47 2.80 -3.70
N ALA A 67 -15.27 3.27 -3.40
CA ALA A 67 -14.39 2.73 -2.36
C ALA A 67 -13.73 3.87 -1.58
N ALA A 68 -13.39 3.59 -0.33
CA ALA A 68 -12.57 4.46 0.51
C ALA A 68 -11.49 3.63 1.20
N VAL A 69 -10.26 4.16 1.18
CA VAL A 69 -9.12 3.60 1.89
C VAL A 69 -8.72 4.60 2.96
N THR A 70 -8.88 4.22 4.23
CA THR A 70 -8.46 5.03 5.39
C THR A 70 -7.18 4.45 5.95
N SER A 71 -6.07 5.18 5.76
CA SER A 71 -4.74 4.74 6.17
C SER A 71 -4.44 5.03 7.64
N ALA A 72 -3.82 4.06 8.30
CA ALA A 72 -3.04 4.21 9.51
C ALA A 72 -1.57 3.93 9.17
N PHE A 73 -1.00 4.78 8.32
CA PHE A 73 0.42 4.78 7.96
C PHE A 73 1.17 5.74 8.87
N VAL A 74 2.50 5.77 8.79
CA VAL A 74 3.32 6.63 9.64
C VAL A 74 2.92 8.10 9.59
N ASP A 75 2.41 8.59 8.45
CA ASP A 75 1.98 9.98 8.27
C ASP A 75 0.70 10.34 9.06
N GLN A 76 -0.09 9.33 9.45
CA GLN A 76 -1.29 9.50 10.29
C GLN A 76 -1.07 8.98 11.71
N PHE A 77 -0.20 7.97 11.87
CA PHE A 77 0.03 7.26 13.11
C PHE A 77 1.55 7.25 13.43
N PRO A 78 2.04 8.28 14.14
CA PRO A 78 3.48 8.51 14.32
C PRO A 78 4.19 7.42 15.13
N GLY A 79 3.47 6.67 15.95
CA GLY A 79 4.00 5.53 16.71
C GLY A 79 4.51 4.38 15.84
N LEU A 80 4.13 4.31 14.57
CA LEU A 80 4.60 3.27 13.63
C LEU A 80 6.03 3.50 13.12
N ASN A 81 6.59 4.69 13.32
CA ASN A 81 7.86 5.07 12.74
C ASN A 81 9.00 4.15 13.20
N GLY A 82 9.70 3.57 12.22
CA GLY A 82 10.77 2.58 12.45
C GLY A 82 10.30 1.17 12.86
N LEU A 83 9.00 0.90 13.02
CA LEU A 83 8.51 -0.39 13.52
C LEU A 83 8.17 -1.42 12.43
N GLY A 84 8.27 -1.05 11.14
CA GLY A 84 8.08 -2.00 10.06
C GLY A 84 6.63 -2.44 9.83
N LEU A 85 5.64 -1.69 10.33
CA LEU A 85 4.22 -2.07 10.26
C LEU A 85 3.32 -0.88 9.96
N SER A 86 2.21 -1.14 9.27
CA SER A 86 1.10 -0.20 9.13
C SER A 86 -0.22 -0.93 8.87
N MET A 87 -1.32 -0.20 8.90
CA MET A 87 -2.65 -0.74 8.64
C MET A 87 -3.48 0.20 7.78
N ALA A 88 -4.53 -0.32 7.17
CA ALA A 88 -5.58 0.51 6.58
C ALA A 88 -6.95 -0.17 6.70
N ARG A 89 -7.99 0.65 6.64
CA ARG A 89 -9.39 0.23 6.54
C ARG A 89 -9.86 0.43 5.11
N LEU A 90 -10.55 -0.58 4.56
CA LEU A 90 -11.18 -0.54 3.25
C LEU A 90 -12.69 -0.61 3.44
N ASP A 91 -13.38 0.44 3.02
CA ASP A 91 -14.84 0.45 2.88
C ASP A 91 -15.19 0.39 1.39
N LEU A 92 -15.96 -0.62 0.99
CA LEU A 92 -16.38 -0.85 -0.39
C LEU A 92 -17.90 -0.82 -0.45
N ALA A 93 -18.49 0.14 -1.16
CA ALA A 93 -19.91 0.06 -1.47
C ALA A 93 -20.18 -1.12 -2.41
N VAL A 94 -21.46 -1.36 -2.75
CA VAL A 94 -21.80 -2.35 -3.79
C VAL A 94 -21.12 -1.95 -5.11
N ASP A 95 -20.44 -2.92 -5.73
CA ASP A 95 -19.53 -2.75 -6.88
C ASP A 95 -18.30 -1.87 -6.61
N GLY A 96 -17.99 -1.57 -5.34
CA GLY A 96 -16.79 -0.84 -4.94
C GLY A 96 -15.52 -1.57 -5.34
N VAL A 97 -14.55 -0.83 -5.87
CA VAL A 97 -13.28 -1.37 -6.37
C VAL A 97 -12.10 -0.59 -5.81
N VAL A 98 -11.08 -1.32 -5.37
CA VAL A 98 -9.71 -0.82 -5.30
C VAL A 98 -9.03 -1.30 -6.58
N PRO A 99 -8.76 -0.41 -7.56
CA PRO A 99 -8.22 -0.79 -8.85
C PRO A 99 -6.84 -1.46 -8.75
N ILE A 100 -6.32 -1.93 -9.88
CA ILE A 100 -5.00 -2.56 -9.90
C ILE A 100 -3.93 -1.58 -9.37
N HIS A 101 -3.24 -2.01 -8.31
CA HIS A 101 -2.21 -1.23 -7.64
C HIS A 101 -1.11 -2.12 -7.05
N THR A 102 -0.05 -1.48 -6.55
CA THR A 102 1.07 -2.14 -5.87
C THR A 102 1.59 -1.31 -4.71
N HIS A 103 2.26 -1.99 -3.77
CA HIS A 103 3.01 -1.39 -2.67
C HIS A 103 4.50 -1.66 -2.90
N ARG A 104 5.28 -0.59 -3.09
CA ARG A 104 6.73 -0.71 -3.36
C ARG A 104 7.48 -1.28 -2.16
N GLY A 105 7.04 -0.92 -0.95
CA GLY A 105 7.75 -1.18 0.29
C GLY A 105 7.19 -2.30 1.16
N ALA A 106 6.10 -2.97 0.78
CA ALA A 106 5.44 -3.91 1.67
C ALA A 106 4.68 -5.04 0.96
N SER A 107 4.63 -6.19 1.62
CA SER A 107 3.55 -7.18 1.45
C SER A 107 2.34 -6.72 2.26
N GLU A 108 1.15 -7.11 1.81
CA GLU A 108 -0.12 -6.78 2.45
C GLU A 108 -0.88 -8.05 2.81
N ILE A 109 -1.51 -8.07 3.98
CA ILE A 109 -2.50 -9.07 4.35
C ILE A 109 -3.85 -8.39 4.49
N ILE A 110 -4.86 -8.84 3.77
CA ILE A 110 -6.26 -8.43 3.94
C ILE A 110 -7.02 -9.41 4.82
N PHE A 111 -7.83 -8.88 5.75
CA PHE A 111 -8.81 -9.61 6.54
C PHE A 111 -10.20 -9.04 6.28
N VAL A 112 -11.14 -9.87 5.85
CA VAL A 112 -12.52 -9.44 5.57
C VAL A 112 -13.33 -9.42 6.87
N VAL A 113 -13.80 -8.24 7.27
CA VAL A 113 -14.61 -8.05 8.48
C VAL A 113 -16.10 -8.25 8.19
N GLU A 114 -16.56 -7.77 7.03
CA GLU A 114 -17.96 -7.81 6.60
C GLU A 114 -18.08 -7.85 5.07
N GLY A 115 -19.17 -8.45 4.58
CA GLY A 115 -19.48 -8.52 3.14
C GLY A 115 -18.75 -9.63 2.40
N THR A 116 -18.60 -9.45 1.08
CA THR A 116 -18.01 -10.43 0.17
C THR A 116 -17.13 -9.72 -0.86
N ILE A 117 -15.84 -10.02 -0.84
CA ILE A 117 -14.83 -9.32 -1.64
C ILE A 117 -14.17 -10.32 -2.58
N CYS A 118 -14.16 -10.04 -3.88
CA CYS A 118 -13.25 -10.70 -4.80
C CYS A 118 -11.89 -10.00 -4.72
N ALA A 119 -10.82 -10.73 -4.44
CA ALA A 119 -9.48 -10.18 -4.35
C ALA A 119 -8.47 -11.07 -5.07
N GLY A 120 -7.41 -10.47 -5.59
CA GLY A 120 -6.37 -11.22 -6.28
C GLY A 120 -5.12 -10.43 -6.61
N PHE A 121 -4.05 -11.15 -6.95
CA PHE A 121 -2.79 -10.59 -7.43
C PHE A 121 -2.31 -11.28 -8.71
N ILE A 122 -1.38 -10.64 -9.41
CA ILE A 122 -0.77 -11.11 -10.65
C ILE A 122 0.71 -11.42 -10.36
N SER A 123 1.16 -12.65 -10.65
CA SER A 123 2.57 -13.01 -10.50
C SER A 123 3.44 -12.32 -11.55
N SER A 124 4.58 -11.78 -11.14
CA SER A 124 5.51 -11.09 -12.07
C SER A 124 6.28 -12.05 -12.99
N SER A 125 6.47 -13.31 -12.58
CA SER A 125 7.26 -14.28 -13.34
C SER A 125 6.54 -14.88 -14.55
N ALA A 126 5.22 -15.07 -14.44
CA ALA A 126 4.41 -15.78 -15.43
C ALA A 126 3.09 -15.06 -15.77
N ASN A 127 2.85 -13.86 -15.22
CA ASN A 127 1.58 -13.14 -15.34
C ASN A 127 0.36 -13.98 -14.94
N THR A 128 0.55 -14.95 -14.03
CA THR A 128 -0.53 -15.82 -13.56
C THR A 128 -1.37 -15.05 -12.55
N VAL A 129 -2.69 -15.06 -12.76
CA VAL A 129 -3.64 -14.40 -11.87
C VAL A 129 -4.09 -15.36 -10.79
N TYR A 130 -3.91 -14.98 -9.53
CA TYR A 130 -4.39 -15.70 -8.36
C TYR A 130 -5.46 -14.85 -7.70
N PHE A 131 -6.73 -15.24 -7.84
CA PHE A 131 -7.85 -14.50 -7.27
C PHE A 131 -8.91 -15.45 -6.70
N LYS A 132 -9.66 -14.96 -5.71
CA LYS A 132 -10.71 -15.73 -5.04
C LYS A 132 -11.78 -14.80 -4.46
N THR A 133 -13.00 -15.32 -4.34
CA THR A 133 -14.02 -14.74 -3.48
C THR A 133 -13.68 -15.00 -2.02
N LEU A 134 -13.48 -13.93 -1.27
CA LEU A 134 -13.27 -13.90 0.16
C LEU A 134 -14.57 -13.53 0.88
N HIS A 135 -14.86 -14.24 1.97
CA HIS A 135 -16.00 -14.01 2.86
C HIS A 135 -15.50 -13.47 4.19
N LYS A 136 -16.43 -12.99 5.03
CA LYS A 136 -16.13 -12.61 6.41
C LYS A 136 -15.28 -13.67 7.13
N GLY A 137 -14.15 -13.24 7.68
CA GLY A 137 -13.18 -14.08 8.38
C GLY A 137 -12.04 -14.61 7.50
N ASP A 138 -12.17 -14.56 6.17
CA ASP A 138 -11.11 -14.96 5.26
C ASP A 138 -9.95 -13.96 5.27
N VAL A 139 -8.75 -14.50 5.03
CA VAL A 139 -7.50 -13.76 4.91
C VAL A 139 -6.85 -14.06 3.56
N MET A 140 -6.25 -13.06 2.93
CA MET A 140 -5.41 -13.24 1.75
C MET A 140 -4.12 -12.42 1.86
N ILE A 141 -3.02 -12.99 1.36
CA ILE A 141 -1.70 -12.34 1.29
C ILE A 141 -1.47 -11.81 -0.12
N PHE A 142 -0.97 -10.58 -0.23
CA PHE A 142 -0.45 -9.96 -1.45
C PHE A 142 1.06 -9.78 -1.29
N PRO A 143 1.88 -10.50 -2.08
CA PRO A 143 3.33 -10.37 -2.01
C PRO A 143 3.82 -8.97 -2.41
N GLN A 144 4.88 -8.52 -1.74
CA GLN A 144 5.46 -7.20 -1.97
C GLN A 144 5.72 -6.90 -3.45
N GLY A 145 5.32 -5.70 -3.88
CA GLY A 145 5.55 -5.20 -5.22
C GLY A 145 4.66 -5.81 -6.31
N LEU A 146 3.84 -6.82 -6.01
CA LEU A 146 2.94 -7.40 -7.01
C LEU A 146 1.69 -6.56 -7.23
N LEU A 147 1.27 -6.47 -8.50
CA LEU A 147 0.01 -5.86 -8.88
C LEU A 147 -1.14 -6.70 -8.32
N HIS A 148 -2.07 -6.06 -7.63
CA HIS A 148 -3.22 -6.70 -7.02
C HIS A 148 -4.43 -5.76 -6.99
N PHE A 149 -5.59 -6.32 -6.69
CA PHE A 149 -6.87 -5.63 -6.76
C PHE A 149 -7.87 -6.28 -5.80
N GLN A 150 -8.90 -5.52 -5.44
CA GLN A 150 -10.06 -6.02 -4.71
C GLN A 150 -11.33 -5.32 -5.19
N PHE A 151 -12.45 -6.02 -5.23
CA PHE A 151 -13.76 -5.42 -5.45
C PHE A 151 -14.87 -6.16 -4.72
N ASN A 152 -15.89 -5.43 -4.31
CA ASN A 152 -17.06 -5.97 -3.65
C ASN A 152 -17.96 -6.66 -4.69
N ILE A 153 -18.21 -7.95 -4.51
CA ILE A 153 -19.11 -8.75 -5.36
C ILE A 153 -20.43 -9.09 -4.66
N GLY A 154 -20.59 -8.66 -3.42
CA GLY A 154 -21.78 -8.85 -2.63
C GLY A 154 -22.85 -7.79 -2.91
N ASN A 155 -24.06 -8.06 -2.42
CA ASN A 155 -25.21 -7.16 -2.56
C ASN A 155 -25.32 -6.13 -1.41
N ILE A 156 -24.33 -6.09 -0.53
CA ILE A 156 -24.22 -5.15 0.60
C ILE A 156 -22.81 -4.53 0.61
N PRO A 157 -22.60 -3.38 1.26
CA PRO A 157 -21.26 -2.87 1.49
C PRO A 157 -20.35 -3.89 2.18
N ALA A 158 -19.06 -3.86 1.86
CA ALA A 158 -18.04 -4.70 2.45
C ALA A 158 -17.00 -3.88 3.21
N LEU A 159 -16.46 -4.47 4.27
CA LEU A 159 -15.43 -3.89 5.12
C LEU A 159 -14.29 -4.88 5.24
N ALA A 160 -13.06 -4.41 5.01
CA ALA A 160 -11.85 -5.14 5.28
C ALA A 160 -10.82 -4.29 6.02
N ILE A 161 -9.93 -4.94 6.76
CA ILE A 161 -8.76 -4.33 7.37
C ILE A 161 -7.54 -4.98 6.73
N VAL A 162 -6.57 -4.17 6.34
CA VAL A 162 -5.29 -4.63 5.81
C VAL A 162 -4.17 -4.29 6.79
N SER A 163 -3.15 -5.14 6.83
CA SER A 163 -1.90 -4.91 7.54
C SER A 163 -0.74 -5.06 6.58
N LEU A 164 0.25 -4.16 6.67
CA LEU A 164 1.40 -4.14 5.77
C LEU A 164 2.70 -4.12 6.57
N ASN A 165 3.73 -4.79 6.08
CA ASN A 165 5.04 -4.88 6.74
C ASN A 165 5.98 -3.69 6.40
N SER A 166 5.42 -2.48 6.36
CA SER A 166 6.16 -1.21 6.29
C SER A 166 5.36 -0.10 6.96
N PRO A 167 6.00 0.85 7.67
CA PRO A 167 5.31 2.02 8.23
C PRO A 167 4.80 2.97 7.14
N ASN A 168 5.43 2.96 5.97
CA ASN A 168 4.97 3.65 4.77
C ASN A 168 5.07 2.69 3.56
N PRO A 169 4.01 1.93 3.25
CA PRO A 169 4.07 0.93 2.19
C PRO A 169 4.14 1.55 0.78
N GLY A 170 3.73 2.82 0.64
CA GLY A 170 3.47 3.47 -0.64
C GLY A 170 2.31 2.81 -1.39
N VAL A 171 1.64 3.54 -2.28
CA VAL A 171 0.56 2.98 -3.11
C VAL A 171 0.67 3.55 -4.52
N ASP A 172 0.93 2.68 -5.49
CA ASP A 172 0.99 3.04 -6.91
C ASP A 172 -0.18 2.39 -7.65
N PHE A 173 -1.17 3.20 -8.04
CA PHE A 173 -2.27 2.74 -8.90
C PHE A 173 -1.84 2.74 -10.36
N THR A 174 -2.02 1.62 -11.06
CA THR A 174 -1.58 1.47 -12.46
C THR A 174 -2.27 2.46 -13.39
N ASP A 175 -3.58 2.63 -13.26
CA ASP A 175 -4.34 3.55 -14.13
C ASP A 175 -3.96 5.02 -13.90
N VAL A 176 -3.73 5.41 -12.65
CA VAL A 176 -3.27 6.76 -12.29
C VAL A 176 -1.87 7.01 -12.84
N ALA A 177 -0.96 6.04 -12.68
CA ALA A 177 0.40 6.13 -13.19
C ALA A 177 0.47 6.23 -14.72
N LEU A 178 -0.48 5.64 -15.45
CA LEU A 178 -0.55 5.72 -16.90
C LEU A 178 -1.28 6.98 -17.40
N PHE A 179 -2.40 7.36 -16.74
CA PHE A 179 -3.36 8.30 -17.32
C PHE A 179 -3.60 9.57 -16.50
N ALA A 180 -3.23 9.67 -15.23
CA ALA A 180 -3.43 10.85 -14.38
C ALA A 180 -2.19 11.76 -14.30
N ASN A 181 -1.49 11.94 -15.42
CA ASN A 181 -0.23 12.68 -15.51
C ASN A 181 -0.14 13.46 -16.83
N ASN A 182 0.99 14.12 -17.06
CA ASN A 182 1.29 14.90 -18.27
C ASN A 182 2.16 14.17 -19.32
N LEU A 183 2.32 12.84 -19.21
CA LEU A 183 3.05 12.04 -20.19
C LEU A 183 2.36 12.15 -21.56
N PRO A 184 3.06 12.53 -22.65
CA PRO A 184 2.41 12.74 -23.94
C PRO A 184 1.64 11.51 -24.42
N SER A 185 0.44 11.71 -24.95
CA SER A 185 -0.45 10.63 -25.38
C SER A 185 0.20 9.72 -26.42
N ALA A 186 1.05 10.27 -27.29
CA ALA A 186 1.82 9.49 -28.26
C ALA A 186 2.84 8.56 -27.58
N VAL A 187 3.41 8.94 -26.42
CA VAL A 187 4.28 8.05 -25.63
C VAL A 187 3.46 6.95 -24.99
N VAL A 188 2.32 7.28 -24.39
CA VAL A 188 1.40 6.28 -23.80
C VAL A 188 0.94 5.28 -24.87
N GLU A 189 0.59 5.74 -26.07
CA GLU A 189 0.27 4.86 -27.21
C GLU A 189 1.40 3.87 -27.49
N LYS A 190 2.65 4.36 -27.56
CA LYS A 190 3.82 3.50 -27.84
C LYS A 190 4.07 2.43 -26.78
N VAL A 191 3.78 2.72 -25.51
CA VAL A 191 4.09 1.81 -24.39
C VAL A 191 2.91 0.96 -23.92
N THR A 192 1.68 1.29 -24.33
CA THR A 192 0.46 0.55 -23.97
C THR A 192 -0.23 -0.14 -25.14
N PHE A 193 0.13 0.23 -26.38
CA PHE A 193 -0.53 -0.22 -27.61
C PHE A 193 -2.01 0.20 -27.75
N LEU A 194 -2.48 1.13 -26.90
CA LEU A 194 -3.76 1.81 -27.06
C LEU A 194 -3.63 2.93 -28.08
N ASP A 195 -4.63 3.12 -28.94
CA ASP A 195 -4.60 4.24 -29.87
C ASP A 195 -4.71 5.60 -29.13
N VAL A 196 -4.23 6.68 -29.76
CA VAL A 196 -4.22 8.03 -29.15
C VAL A 196 -5.62 8.48 -28.69
N ALA A 197 -6.70 8.08 -29.39
CA ALA A 197 -8.04 8.49 -29.01
C ALA A 197 -8.48 7.78 -27.71
N GLN A 198 -8.20 6.49 -27.56
CA GLN A 198 -8.39 5.74 -26.33
C GLN A 198 -7.58 6.34 -25.18
N VAL A 199 -6.30 6.64 -25.40
CA VAL A 199 -5.43 7.26 -24.40
C VAL A 199 -5.99 8.60 -23.92
N LYS A 200 -6.39 9.49 -24.83
CA LYS A 200 -6.97 10.79 -24.48
C LYS A 200 -8.27 10.64 -23.71
N LYS A 201 -9.11 9.66 -24.07
CA LYS A 201 -10.33 9.34 -23.34
C LYS A 201 -10.03 8.92 -21.91
N LEU A 202 -9.05 8.03 -21.70
CA LEU A 202 -8.66 7.59 -20.36
C LEU A 202 -8.03 8.74 -19.55
N LYS A 203 -7.13 9.53 -20.14
CA LYS A 203 -6.59 10.74 -19.49
C LYS A 203 -7.69 11.69 -19.02
N ALA A 204 -8.72 11.92 -19.84
CA ALA A 204 -9.85 12.76 -19.45
C ALA A 204 -10.64 12.20 -18.24
N VAL A 205 -10.77 10.87 -18.13
CA VAL A 205 -11.40 10.22 -16.96
C VAL A 205 -10.59 10.43 -15.69
N PHE A 206 -9.25 10.34 -15.77
CA PHE A 206 -8.36 10.42 -14.62
C PHE A 206 -7.76 11.81 -14.36
N GLY A 207 -8.13 12.82 -15.16
CA GLY A 207 -7.64 14.20 -15.02
C GLY A 207 -6.22 14.46 -15.56
N GLY A 208 -5.68 13.56 -16.38
CA GLY A 208 -4.38 13.74 -17.02
C GLY A 208 -4.40 14.69 -18.21
N THR A 209 -3.21 15.14 -18.61
CA THR A 209 -2.97 16.03 -19.74
C THR A 209 -1.88 15.47 -20.67
N GLY A 210 -1.64 16.12 -21.80
CA GLY A 210 -0.69 15.67 -22.83
C GLY A 210 -1.33 14.68 -23.79
#